data_AF-A0A399UF37-F1
#
_entry.id   AF-A0A399UF37-F1
#
_cell.length_a   1.000
_cell.length_b   1.000
_cell.length_c   1.000
_cell.angle_alpha   90.00
_cell.angle_beta   90.00
_cell.angle_gamma   90.00
#
_symmetry.space_group_name_H-M   'P 1'
#
loop_
_entity.id
_entity.type
_entity.pdbx_description
1 polymer ?
#
loop_
_entity_poly.entity_id
_entity_poly.type
_entity_poly.pdbx_seq_one_letter_code
_entity_poly.pdbx_strand_id
1 'polypeptide(L)'
;MNSTATIFARLAAVAPSLATWNGQPAIFNETAPDDFLDQEPKPSKPFLIIAVPTSDVALETFSETGRLIVQDVRGYQRRTGSAAQLDTLMRQVRDLFHNSPESPVVTGGRCDVARVTGPVKAPTTDEAYTGRRVTIRLDLVNT
;
A
#
# COMPACT_ATOMS: atom_id res chain seq x y z
N MET A 1 -13.77 -6.45 8.71
CA MET A 1 -13.66 -6.02 7.29
C MET A 1 -12.21 -6.21 6.85
N ASN A 2 -11.94 -6.86 5.71
CA ASN A 2 -10.56 -7.15 5.27
C ASN A 2 -10.02 -6.05 4.31
N SER A 3 -9.45 -4.99 4.87
CA SER A 3 -8.89 -3.87 4.08
C SER A 3 -7.65 -4.28 3.28
N THR A 4 -6.79 -5.13 3.84
CA THR A 4 -5.53 -5.58 3.20
C THR A 4 -5.79 -6.26 1.86
N ALA A 5 -6.77 -7.16 1.79
CA ALA A 5 -7.11 -7.83 0.53
C ALA A 5 -7.62 -6.85 -0.54
N THR A 6 -8.44 -5.87 -0.15
CA THR A 6 -8.95 -4.84 -1.06
C THR A 6 -7.83 -3.92 -1.56
N ILE A 7 -6.91 -3.53 -0.68
CA ILE A 7 -5.72 -2.74 -1.06
C ILE A 7 -4.85 -3.54 -2.03
N PHE A 8 -4.57 -4.81 -1.72
CA PHE A 8 -3.79 -5.69 -2.59
C PHE A 8 -4.41 -5.81 -3.99
N ALA A 9 -5.72 -6.05 -4.08
CA ALA A 9 -6.43 -6.15 -5.35
C ALA A 9 -6.30 -4.87 -6.20
N ARG A 10 -6.38 -3.68 -5.58
CA ARG A 10 -6.18 -2.42 -6.31
C ARG A 10 -4.73 -2.21 -6.76
N LEU A 11 -3.76 -2.60 -5.93
CA LEU A 11 -2.34 -2.47 -6.27
C LEU A 11 -1.92 -3.32 -7.48
N ALA A 12 -2.72 -4.31 -7.88
CA ALA A 12 -2.49 -5.04 -9.14
C ALA A 12 -2.38 -4.11 -10.36
N ALA A 13 -3.03 -2.94 -10.34
CA ALA A 13 -2.95 -1.95 -11.41
C ALA A 13 -1.54 -1.37 -11.64
N VAL A 14 -0.66 -1.39 -10.62
CA VAL A 14 0.74 -0.93 -10.74
C VAL A 14 1.75 -2.08 -10.91
N ALA A 15 1.27 -3.33 -11.06
CA ALA A 15 2.13 -4.52 -11.19
C ALA A 15 3.24 -4.41 -12.25
N PRO A 16 3.04 -3.81 -13.45
CA PRO A 16 4.10 -3.70 -14.46
C PRO A 16 5.32 -2.88 -14.00
N SER A 17 5.09 -1.94 -13.07
CA SER A 17 6.12 -1.05 -12.50
C SER A 17 6.91 -1.70 -11.37
N LEU A 18 6.48 -2.88 -10.89
CA LEU A 18 7.07 -3.55 -9.74
C LEU A 18 8.11 -4.61 -10.15
N ALA A 19 8.99 -4.93 -9.21
CA ALA A 19 9.81 -6.13 -9.27
C ALA A 19 8.92 -7.38 -9.27
N THR A 20 9.48 -8.50 -9.72
CA THR A 20 8.79 -9.79 -9.75
C THR A 20 9.39 -10.70 -8.68
N TRP A 21 8.53 -11.42 -7.97
CA TRP A 21 8.91 -12.48 -7.04
C TRP A 21 8.03 -13.71 -7.30
N ASN A 22 8.64 -14.88 -7.54
CA ASN A 22 7.92 -16.12 -7.87
C ASN A 22 6.88 -15.98 -9.01
N GLY A 23 7.21 -15.18 -10.03
CA GLY A 23 6.33 -14.93 -11.18
C GLY A 23 5.17 -13.95 -10.91
N GLN A 24 5.10 -13.37 -9.71
CA GLN A 24 4.07 -12.40 -9.31
C GLN A 24 4.69 -11.02 -9.03
N PRO A 25 3.92 -9.92 -9.11
CA PRO A 25 4.42 -8.62 -8.68
C PRO A 25 4.82 -8.64 -7.20
N ALA A 26 5.95 -8.03 -6.87
CA ALA A 26 6.51 -7.95 -5.53
C ALA A 26 5.70 -7.00 -4.64
N ILE A 27 4.55 -7.50 -4.19
CA ILE A 27 3.65 -6.86 -3.22
C ILE A 27 3.55 -7.81 -2.03
N PHE A 28 4.05 -7.37 -0.88
CA PHE A 28 4.11 -8.16 0.33
C PHE A 28 3.20 -7.61 1.42
N ASN A 29 2.81 -8.46 2.37
CA ASN A 29 2.12 -8.04 3.58
C ASN A 29 3.15 -7.95 4.71
N GLU A 30 3.09 -6.89 5.51
CA GLU A 30 3.93 -6.67 6.71
C GLU A 30 5.43 -6.47 6.44
N THR A 31 6.10 -7.45 5.82
CA THR A 31 7.52 -7.43 5.47
C THR A 31 7.79 -8.10 4.13
N ALA A 32 8.89 -7.72 3.48
CA ALA A 32 9.43 -8.49 2.36
C ALA A 32 10.15 -9.75 2.89
N PRO A 33 10.02 -10.90 2.22
CA PRO A 33 10.79 -12.10 2.55
C PRO A 33 12.31 -11.89 2.44
N ASP A 34 13.07 -12.52 3.34
CA ASP A 34 14.54 -12.40 3.36
C ASP A 34 15.17 -12.94 2.07
N ASP A 35 14.65 -14.04 1.52
CA ASP A 35 15.10 -14.62 0.25
C ASP A 35 14.90 -13.66 -0.94
N PHE A 36 13.82 -12.88 -0.96
CA PHE A 36 13.60 -11.82 -1.93
C PHE A 36 14.59 -10.66 -1.74
N LEU A 37 14.91 -10.30 -0.50
CA LEU A 37 15.87 -9.22 -0.21
C LEU A 37 17.30 -9.65 -0.52
N ASP A 38 17.63 -10.92 -0.28
CA ASP A 38 18.97 -11.50 -0.43
C ASP A 38 19.28 -11.97 -1.86
N GLN A 39 18.28 -12.08 -2.73
CA GLN A 39 18.48 -12.53 -4.11
C GLN A 39 19.55 -11.71 -4.87
N GLU A 40 20.33 -12.39 -5.71
CA GLU A 40 21.28 -11.77 -6.63
C GLU A 40 20.95 -12.15 -8.08
N PRO A 41 20.84 -11.17 -9.01
CA PRO A 41 21.02 -9.74 -8.79
C PRO A 41 19.86 -9.11 -8.00
N LYS A 42 20.17 -8.16 -7.10
CA LYS A 42 19.15 -7.38 -6.40
C LYS A 42 18.12 -6.79 -7.38
N PRO A 43 16.82 -6.73 -7.02
CA PRO A 43 15.78 -6.20 -7.88
C PRO A 43 16.02 -4.73 -8.21
N SER A 44 15.98 -4.40 -9.50
CA SER A 44 16.16 -3.04 -10.01
C SER A 44 14.88 -2.21 -9.95
N LYS A 45 13.72 -2.87 -10.02
CA LYS A 45 12.40 -2.24 -9.88
C LYS A 45 11.98 -2.12 -8.41
N PRO A 46 11.09 -1.17 -8.07
CA PRO A 46 10.53 -1.07 -6.74
C PRO A 46 9.66 -2.27 -6.35
N PHE A 47 9.47 -2.48 -5.06
CA PHE A 47 8.50 -3.41 -4.49
C PHE A 47 7.64 -2.70 -3.44
N LEU A 48 6.48 -3.27 -3.11
CA LEU A 48 5.53 -2.69 -2.17
C LEU A 48 5.35 -3.60 -0.95
N ILE A 49 5.10 -2.98 0.19
CA ILE A 49 4.70 -3.61 1.44
C ILE A 49 3.41 -2.94 1.90
N ILE A 50 2.36 -3.73 2.08
CA ILE A 50 1.13 -3.31 2.76
C ILE A 50 1.35 -3.52 4.26
N ALA A 51 1.45 -2.42 5.00
CA ALA A 51 1.61 -2.49 6.45
C ALA A 51 0.33 -3.00 7.12
N VAL A 52 0.46 -3.54 8.32
CA VAL A 52 -0.70 -3.80 9.19
C VAL A 52 -1.46 -2.48 9.43
N PRO A 53 -2.81 -2.48 9.53
CA PRO A 53 -3.56 -1.28 9.86
C PRO A 53 -3.04 -0.62 11.14
N THR A 54 -2.78 0.68 11.06
CA THR A 54 -2.32 1.49 12.20
C THR A 54 -3.48 1.99 13.06
N SER A 55 -4.68 2.02 12.50
CA SER A 55 -5.92 2.31 13.22
C SER A 55 -7.04 1.49 12.61
N ASP A 56 -7.90 0.94 13.47
CA ASP A 56 -9.11 0.24 13.08
C ASP A 56 -10.15 0.42 14.20
N VAL A 57 -11.01 1.42 14.04
CA VAL A 57 -11.94 1.89 15.08
C VAL A 57 -13.36 2.02 14.53
N ALA A 58 -14.36 2.05 15.42
CA ALA A 58 -15.73 2.36 15.02
C ALA A 58 -15.80 3.76 14.40
N LEU A 59 -16.49 3.88 13.27
CA LEU A 59 -16.70 5.17 12.59
C LEU A 59 -17.64 6.09 13.40
N GLU A 60 -18.62 5.48 14.07
CA GLU A 60 -19.68 6.18 14.80
C GLU A 60 -19.65 5.80 16.28
N THR A 61 -19.93 6.77 17.15
CA THR A 61 -19.89 6.59 18.61
C THR A 61 -21.10 5.83 19.17
N PHE A 62 -22.21 5.76 18.43
CA PHE A 62 -23.50 5.28 18.97
C PHE A 62 -24.03 3.99 18.34
N SER A 63 -23.61 3.61 17.14
CA SER A 63 -24.21 2.49 16.38
C SER A 63 -23.22 1.44 15.89
N GLU A 64 -21.90 1.66 15.99
CA GLU A 64 -20.84 0.78 15.46
C GLU A 64 -21.12 0.24 14.04
N THR A 65 -21.84 1.01 13.21
CA THR A 65 -22.31 0.57 11.88
C THR A 65 -21.27 0.77 10.76
N GLY A 66 -20.08 1.26 11.11
CA GLY A 66 -18.96 1.46 10.20
C GLY A 66 -17.60 1.36 10.87
N ARG A 67 -16.54 1.27 10.07
CA ARG A 67 -15.15 1.17 10.51
C ARG A 67 -14.30 2.22 9.83
N LEU A 68 -13.47 2.91 10.60
CA LEU A 68 -12.41 3.76 10.10
C LEU A 68 -11.11 2.97 10.16
N ILE A 69 -10.54 2.67 9.00
CA ILE A 69 -9.28 1.94 8.88
C ILE A 69 -8.21 2.86 8.32
N VAL A 70 -7.05 2.93 8.97
CA VAL A 70 -5.85 3.61 8.45
C VAL A 70 -4.77 2.57 8.19
N GLN A 71 -4.23 2.55 6.98
CA GLN A 71 -3.25 1.57 6.55
C GLN A 71 -2.22 2.19 5.60
N ASP A 72 -0.95 1.88 5.84
CA ASP A 72 0.15 2.38 5.02
C ASP A 72 0.49 1.41 3.89
N VAL A 73 0.72 1.93 2.70
CA VAL A 73 1.43 1.24 1.62
C VAL A 73 2.82 1.85 1.52
N ARG A 74 3.85 1.02 1.68
CA ARG A 74 5.25 1.41 1.69
C ARG A 74 5.92 0.85 0.44
N GLY A 75 6.52 1.70 -0.38
CA GLY A 75 7.32 1.30 -1.51
C GLY A 75 8.81 1.46 -1.22
N TYR A 76 9.59 0.49 -1.68
CA TYR A 76 11.03 0.47 -1.50
C TYR A 76 11.71 0.19 -2.84
N GLN A 77 12.86 0.82 -3.05
CA GLN A 77 13.74 0.53 -4.18
C GLN A 77 15.20 0.66 -3.74
N ARG A 78 16.11 0.01 -4.47
CA ARG A 78 17.55 0.18 -4.26
C ARG A 78 17.95 1.65 -4.48
N ARG A 79 18.83 2.16 -3.63
CA ARG A 79 19.36 3.51 -3.73
C ARG A 79 20.39 3.57 -4.86
N THR A 80 20.00 4.21 -5.96
CA THR A 80 20.85 4.44 -7.15
C THR A 80 21.24 5.91 -7.32
N GLY A 81 20.98 6.75 -6.31
CA GLY A 81 21.14 8.21 -6.37
C GLY A 81 19.91 8.96 -6.87
N SER A 82 18.91 8.27 -7.40
CA SER A 82 17.60 8.84 -7.78
C SER A 82 16.45 8.04 -7.16
N ALA A 83 15.41 8.75 -6.71
CA ALA A 83 14.16 8.17 -6.23
C ALA A 83 12.99 8.36 -7.20
N ALA A 84 13.25 8.88 -8.41
CA ALA A 84 12.20 9.32 -9.33
C ALA A 84 11.22 8.20 -9.74
N GLN A 85 11.72 6.98 -9.94
CA GLN A 85 10.89 5.82 -10.28
C GLN A 85 9.95 5.47 -9.13
N LEU A 86 10.47 5.31 -7.91
CA LEU A 86 9.66 5.07 -6.72
C LEU A 86 8.68 6.22 -6.45
N ASP A 87 9.09 7.47 -6.62
CA ASP A 87 8.21 8.63 -6.43
C ASP A 87 7.04 8.63 -7.43
N THR A 88 7.31 8.28 -8.69
CA THR A 88 6.28 8.14 -9.73
C THR A 88 5.32 7.00 -9.40
N LEU A 89 5.86 5.84 -9.05
CA LEU A 89 5.07 4.68 -8.63
C LEU A 89 4.16 5.02 -7.44
N MET A 90 4.68 5.67 -6.40
CA MET A 90 3.88 5.96 -5.21
C MET A 90 2.83 7.05 -5.46
N ARG A 91 3.02 7.93 -6.44
CA ARG A 91 1.95 8.82 -6.91
C ARG A 91 0.84 8.04 -7.63
N GLN A 92 1.20 7.06 -8.48
CA GLN A 92 0.21 6.18 -9.09
C GLN A 92 -0.56 5.41 -8.01
N VAL A 93 0.14 4.85 -7.01
CA VAL A 93 -0.50 4.21 -5.86
C VAL A 93 -1.48 5.16 -5.18
N ARG A 94 -1.09 6.41 -4.92
CA ARG A 94 -1.99 7.42 -4.34
C ARG A 94 -3.24 7.62 -5.19
N ASP A 95 -3.08 7.77 -6.50
CA ASP A 95 -4.17 8.06 -7.43
C ASP A 95 -5.13 6.88 -7.62
N LEU A 96 -4.69 5.63 -7.34
CA LEU A 96 -5.59 4.45 -7.32
C LEU A 96 -6.66 4.51 -6.22
N PHE A 97 -6.38 5.23 -5.13
CA PHE A 97 -7.28 5.32 -3.98
C PHE A 97 -7.90 6.72 -3.83
N HIS A 98 -7.19 7.77 -4.24
CA HIS A 98 -7.65 9.15 -4.11
C HIS A 98 -8.69 9.49 -5.20
N ASN A 99 -9.86 10.01 -4.79
CA ASN A 99 -10.93 10.43 -5.69
C ASN A 99 -11.42 9.34 -6.67
N SER A 100 -11.35 8.07 -6.26
CA SER A 100 -11.85 6.97 -7.08
C SER A 100 -13.37 6.81 -6.86
N PRO A 101 -14.21 7.03 -7.88
CA PRO A 101 -15.68 6.98 -7.75
C PRO A 101 -16.20 5.55 -7.59
N GLU A 102 -15.45 4.56 -8.05
CA GLU A 102 -15.72 3.17 -7.75
C GLU A 102 -15.30 2.91 -6.31
N SER A 103 -16.26 2.85 -5.39
CA SER A 103 -15.98 2.48 -4.00
C SER A 103 -15.29 1.10 -3.96
N PRO A 104 -14.10 0.95 -3.34
CA PRO A 104 -13.56 -0.37 -3.09
C PRO A 104 -14.58 -1.22 -2.33
N VAL A 105 -14.96 -2.36 -2.91
CA VAL A 105 -15.76 -3.35 -2.20
C VAL A 105 -14.82 -4.03 -1.20
N VAL A 106 -15.11 -3.86 0.08
CA VAL A 106 -14.39 -4.53 1.15
C VAL A 106 -15.26 -5.68 1.62
N THR A 107 -14.69 -6.86 1.86
CA THR A 107 -15.50 -7.96 2.38
C THR A 107 -16.14 -7.55 3.72
N GLY A 108 -17.48 -7.49 3.74
CA GLY A 108 -18.28 -7.06 4.87
C GLY A 108 -18.62 -5.56 4.92
N GLY A 109 -18.35 -4.76 3.87
CA GLY A 109 -18.77 -3.37 3.80
C GLY A 109 -18.40 -2.65 2.51
N ARG A 110 -18.83 -1.39 2.39
CA ARG A 110 -18.48 -0.50 1.27
C ARG A 110 -17.60 0.62 1.77
N CYS A 111 -16.57 0.95 1.01
CA CYS A 111 -15.81 2.17 1.24
C CYS A 111 -16.62 3.40 0.79
N ASP A 112 -17.03 4.22 1.75
CA ASP A 112 -17.73 5.47 1.48
C ASP A 112 -16.73 6.55 1.03
N VAL A 113 -15.65 6.73 1.80
CA VAL A 113 -14.59 7.71 1.50
C VAL A 113 -13.21 7.09 1.65
N ALA A 114 -12.39 7.21 0.61
CA ALA A 114 -10.96 6.91 0.67
C ALA A 114 -10.14 8.20 0.65
N ARG A 115 -9.45 8.50 1.74
CA ARG A 115 -8.52 9.64 1.84
C ARG A 115 -7.10 9.12 1.80
N VAL A 116 -6.24 9.82 1.07
CA VAL A 116 -4.88 9.34 0.82
C VAL A 116 -3.90 10.49 0.99
N THR A 117 -2.83 10.27 1.75
CA THR A 117 -1.77 11.26 1.98
C THR A 117 -0.40 10.72 1.58
N GLY A 118 0.51 11.64 1.23
CA GLY A 118 1.83 11.31 0.68
C GLY A 118 1.91 11.44 -0.85
N PRO A 119 2.98 10.94 -1.48
CA PRO A 119 4.06 10.13 -0.88
C PRO A 119 5.01 10.93 0.03
N VAL A 120 5.41 10.33 1.16
CA VAL A 120 6.45 10.87 2.06
C VAL A 120 7.55 9.83 2.30
N LYS A 121 8.68 10.21 2.91
CA LYS A 121 9.76 9.26 3.24
C LYS A 121 9.24 8.15 4.16
N ALA A 122 9.45 6.90 3.78
CA ALA A 122 9.16 5.74 4.64
C ALA A 122 10.36 5.44 5.55
N PRO A 123 10.13 4.84 6.74
CA PRO A 123 11.20 4.31 7.55
C PRO A 123 11.93 3.19 6.78
N THR A 124 13.26 3.21 6.84
CA THR A 124 14.14 2.18 6.28
C THR A 124 15.20 1.88 7.33
N THR A 125 15.41 0.59 7.63
CA THR A 125 16.49 0.11 8.49
C THR A 125 17.78 -0.12 7.69
N ASP A 126 17.64 -0.44 6.40
CA ASP A 126 18.74 -0.62 5.47
C ASP A 126 18.99 0.66 4.65
N GLU A 127 20.22 1.14 4.65
CA GLU A 127 20.66 2.31 3.89
C GLU A 127 20.78 2.04 2.39
N ALA A 128 20.86 0.77 1.97
CA ALA A 128 20.87 0.36 0.57
C ALA A 128 19.54 0.65 -0.12
N TYR A 129 18.47 0.91 0.63
CA TYR A 129 17.15 1.21 0.11
C TYR A 129 16.72 2.66 0.35
N THR A 130 15.86 3.14 -0.52
CA THR A 130 15.07 4.36 -0.31
C THR A 130 13.60 3.97 -0.23
N GLY A 131 12.92 4.52 0.78
CA GLY A 131 11.53 4.22 1.07
C GLY A 131 10.62 5.42 0.84
N ARG A 132 9.41 5.15 0.35
CA ARG A 132 8.30 6.09 0.25
C ARG A 132 7.03 5.43 0.79
N ARG A 133 6.20 6.18 1.50
CA ARG A 133 4.91 5.67 1.99
C ARG A 133 3.77 6.56 1.58
N VAL A 134 2.63 5.92 1.38
CA VAL A 134 1.33 6.53 1.19
C VAL A 134 0.42 5.98 2.28
N THR A 135 -0.29 6.87 2.99
CA THR A 135 -1.22 6.47 4.05
C THR A 135 -2.63 6.55 3.49
N ILE A 136 -3.34 5.42 3.55
CA ILE A 136 -4.71 5.28 3.08
C ILE A 136 -5.61 5.23 4.31
N ARG A 137 -6.59 6.13 4.35
CA ARG A 137 -7.70 6.10 5.30
C ARG A 137 -8.96 5.69 4.55
N LEU A 138 -9.58 4.61 4.99
CA LEU A 138 -10.83 4.08 4.48
C LEU A 138 -11.91 4.28 5.53
N ASP A 139 -12.91 5.08 5.20
CA ASP A 139 -14.14 5.17 5.97
C ASP A 139 -15.12 4.14 5.37
N LEU A 140 -15.31 3.03 6.09
CA LEU A 140 -16.12 1.88 5.66
C LEU A 140 -17.48 1.89 6.35
N VAL A 141 -18.53 1.63 5.60
CA VAL A 141 -19.90 1.46 6.10
C VAL A 141 -20.38 0.03 5.84
N ASN A 142 -21.15 -0.53 6.76
CA ASN A 142 -21.79 -1.83 6.54
C ASN A 142 -22.75 -1.76 5.34
N THR A 143 -22.81 -2.84 4.57
CA THR A 143 -23.77 -3.04 3.47
C THR A 143 -24.87 -3.98 3.89
#